data_AF-A0A7H4MZG8-F1
#
_entry.id   AF-A0A7H4MZG8-F1
#
_cell.length_a   1.000
_cell.length_b   1.000
_cell.length_c   1.000
_cell.angle_alpha   90.00
_cell.angle_beta   90.00
_cell.angle_gamma   90.00
#
_symmetry.space_group_name_H-M   'P 1'
#
loop_
_entity.id
_entity.type
_entity.pdbx_description
1 polymer ?
#
loop_
_entity_poly.entity_id
_entity_poly.type
_entity_poly.pdbx_seq_one_letter_code
_entity_poly.pdbx_strand_id
1 'polypeptide(L)'
;MGAHVDGILLIFGLSALAGLIFTGKIIDSAVWGVTFGGAATLLNTALADAAEDGADVAISMTVVSWNAAIALGGITGGIILQGPGVNGLPWVILILALVSFLIVKINSEYAFPHPIRDEAE
;
A
#
# COMPACT_ATOMS: atom_id res chain seq x y z
N MET A 1 -20.15 -27.44 -39.32
CA MET A 1 -20.32 -27.57 -37.86
C MET A 1 -19.15 -26.98 -37.06
N GLY A 2 -17.88 -27.08 -37.51
CA GLY A 2 -16.72 -26.50 -36.79
C GLY A 2 -16.75 -24.98 -36.60
N ALA A 3 -17.10 -24.20 -37.63
CA ALA A 3 -17.08 -22.73 -37.56
C ALA A 3 -17.98 -22.10 -36.47
N HIS A 4 -19.06 -22.77 -36.08
CA HIS A 4 -19.93 -22.29 -34.99
C HIS A 4 -19.33 -22.59 -33.60
N VAL A 5 -18.65 -23.73 -33.45
CA VAL A 5 -18.00 -24.13 -32.18
C VAL A 5 -16.79 -23.25 -31.90
N ASP A 6 -15.99 -22.94 -32.93
CA ASP A 6 -14.83 -22.05 -32.81
C ASP A 6 -15.24 -20.64 -32.35
N GLY A 7 -16.35 -20.11 -32.89
CA GLY A 7 -16.91 -18.83 -32.46
C GLY A 7 -17.40 -18.84 -31.02
N ILE A 8 -18.04 -19.92 -30.58
CA ILE A 8 -18.51 -20.09 -29.19
C ILE A 8 -17.33 -20.15 -28.23
N LEU A 9 -16.27 -20.91 -28.56
CA LEU A 9 -15.05 -21.01 -27.74
C LEU A 9 -14.33 -19.66 -27.62
N LEU A 10 -14.28 -18.88 -28.71
CA LEU A 10 -13.71 -17.52 -28.71
C LEU A 10 -14.49 -16.58 -27.79
N ILE A 11 -15.82 -16.57 -27.90
CA ILE A 11 -16.68 -15.72 -27.06
C ILE A 11 -16.55 -16.13 -25.59
N PHE A 12 -16.54 -17.43 -25.30
CA PHE A 12 -16.35 -17.95 -23.95
C PHE A 12 -14.99 -17.53 -23.37
N GLY A 13 -13.90 -17.70 -24.13
CA GLY A 13 -12.55 -17.31 -23.71
C GLY A 13 -12.44 -15.81 -23.42
N LEU A 14 -12.99 -14.96 -24.29
CA LEU A 14 -13.01 -13.51 -24.10
C LEU A 14 -13.86 -13.11 -22.88
N SER A 15 -15.00 -13.78 -22.66
CA SER A 15 -15.87 -13.53 -21.51
C SER A 15 -15.21 -13.93 -20.20
N ALA A 16 -14.50 -15.06 -20.18
CA ALA A 16 -13.73 -15.51 -19.02
C ALA A 16 -12.57 -14.56 -18.70
N LEU A 17 -11.83 -14.08 -19.72
CA LEU A 17 -10.78 -13.07 -19.55
C LEU A 17 -11.34 -11.74 -19.04
N ALA A 18 -12.47 -11.29 -19.58
CA ALA A 18 -13.13 -10.07 -19.12
C ALA A 18 -13.60 -10.20 -17.66
N GLY A 19 -14.15 -11.36 -17.28
CA GLY A 19 -14.52 -11.68 -15.90
C GLY A 19 -13.33 -11.61 -14.94
N LEU A 20 -12.21 -12.24 -15.30
CA LEU A 20 -10.98 -12.21 -14.50
C LEU A 20 -10.45 -10.78 -14.30
N ILE A 21 -10.43 -9.98 -15.36
CA ILE A 21 -9.97 -8.58 -15.30
C ILE A 21 -10.93 -7.75 -14.42
N PHE A 22 -12.23 -7.94 -14.56
CA PHE A 22 -13.23 -7.18 -13.82
C PHE A 22 -13.20 -7.50 -12.32
N THR A 23 -13.18 -8.79 -11.99
CA THR A 23 -13.06 -9.25 -10.61
C THR A 23 -11.72 -8.84 -10.00
N GLY A 24 -10.61 -8.99 -10.75
CA GLY A 24 -9.29 -8.54 -10.32
C GLY A 24 -9.27 -7.06 -9.98
N LYS A 25 -9.81 -6.19 -10.85
CA LYS A 25 -9.89 -4.75 -10.60
C LYS A 25 -10.69 -4.39 -9.34
N ILE A 26 -11.82 -5.07 -9.10
CA ILE A 26 -12.63 -4.81 -7.91
C ILE A 26 -11.88 -5.21 -6.64
N ILE A 27 -11.25 -6.38 -6.65
CA ILE A 27 -10.47 -6.88 -5.50
C ILE A 27 -9.28 -5.95 -5.26
N ASP A 28 -8.52 -5.58 -6.29
CA ASP A 28 -7.39 -4.67 -6.17
C ASP A 28 -7.81 -3.31 -5.60
N SER A 29 -8.91 -2.74 -6.10
CA SER A 29 -9.45 -1.46 -5.62
C SER A 29 -9.94 -1.56 -4.17
N ALA A 30 -10.56 -2.67 -3.80
CA ALA A 30 -11.03 -2.92 -2.44
C ALA A 30 -9.87 -3.10 -1.47
N VAL A 31 -8.86 -3.91 -1.83
CA VAL A 31 -7.64 -4.12 -1.04
C VAL A 31 -6.89 -2.80 -0.89
N TRP A 32 -6.74 -2.03 -1.97
CA TRP A 32 -6.14 -0.71 -1.92
C TRP A 32 -6.93 0.24 -1.02
N GLY A 33 -8.26 0.28 -1.15
CA GLY A 33 -9.11 1.12 -0.31
C GLY A 33 -9.02 0.78 1.18
N VAL A 34 -9.04 -0.51 1.52
CA VAL A 34 -8.93 -0.99 2.91
C VAL A 34 -7.55 -0.68 3.48
N THR A 35 -6.47 -0.98 2.74
CA THR A 35 -5.11 -0.75 3.23
C THR A 35 -4.80 0.73 3.33
N PHE A 36 -5.11 1.51 2.30
CA PHE A 36 -4.79 2.93 2.26
C PHE A 36 -5.68 3.76 3.20
N GLY A 37 -6.98 3.43 3.31
CA GLY A 37 -7.91 4.12 4.21
C GLY A 37 -7.80 3.67 5.67
N GLY A 38 -7.67 2.36 5.90
CA GLY A 38 -7.62 1.78 7.25
C GLY A 38 -6.25 1.89 7.91
N ALA A 39 -5.15 1.65 7.18
CA ALA A 39 -3.82 1.71 7.81
C ALA A 39 -3.43 3.14 8.18
N ALA A 40 -3.77 4.13 7.35
CA ALA A 40 -3.45 5.53 7.64
C ALA A 40 -4.15 6.05 8.91
N THR A 41 -5.42 5.66 9.12
CA THR A 41 -6.16 6.05 10.32
C THR A 41 -5.60 5.37 11.56
N LEU A 42 -5.39 4.05 11.51
CA LEU A 42 -4.77 3.29 12.61
C LEU A 42 -3.37 3.81 12.96
N LEU A 43 -2.56 4.15 11.96
CA LEU A 43 -1.22 4.71 12.17
C LEU A 43 -1.27 6.06 12.87
N ASN A 44 -2.17 6.96 12.46
CA ASN A 44 -2.31 8.26 13.11
C ASN A 44 -2.78 8.14 14.56
N THR A 45 -3.70 7.21 14.87
CA THR A 45 -4.10 6.93 16.25
C THR A 45 -2.93 6.40 17.08
N ALA A 46 -2.24 5.37 16.59
CA ALA A 46 -1.09 4.80 17.31
C ALA A 46 0.04 5.81 17.52
N LEU A 47 0.30 6.68 16.54
CA LEU A 47 1.29 7.76 16.65
C LEU A 47 0.89 8.82 17.66
N ALA A 48 -0.39 9.22 17.69
CA ALA A 48 -0.89 10.18 18.67
C ALA A 48 -0.77 9.61 20.09
N ASP A 49 -1.17 8.34 20.29
CA ASP A 49 -1.09 7.66 21.58
C ASP A 49 0.38 7.50 22.04
N ALA A 50 1.29 7.13 21.13
CA ALA A 50 2.70 6.93 21.46
C ALA A 50 3.47 8.25 21.68
N ALA A 51 2.98 9.38 21.17
CA ALA A 51 3.63 10.68 21.30
C ALA A 51 3.18 11.46 22.54
N GLU A 52 2.14 11.00 23.25
CA GLU A 52 1.55 11.64 24.44
C GLU A 52 1.35 13.16 24.21
N ASP A 53 2.05 14.01 24.98
CA ASP A 53 1.99 15.48 24.87
C ASP A 53 2.48 16.04 23.52
N GLY A 54 3.15 15.23 22.70
CA GLY A 54 3.74 15.60 21.40
C GLY A 54 2.92 15.23 20.16
N ALA A 55 1.66 14.82 20.32
CA ALA A 55 0.83 14.30 19.22
C ALA A 55 0.72 15.24 17.99
N ASP A 56 0.52 16.53 18.21
CA ASP A 56 0.41 17.53 17.13
C ASP A 56 1.69 17.59 16.28
N VAL A 57 2.85 17.48 16.93
CA VAL A 57 4.15 17.47 16.25
C VAL A 57 4.33 16.15 15.49
N ALA A 58 4.02 15.01 16.09
CA ALA A 58 4.15 13.70 15.46
C ALA A 58 3.27 13.55 14.20
N ILE A 59 2.02 13.99 14.27
CA ILE A 59 1.09 13.98 13.13
C ILE A 59 1.60 14.93 12.03
N SER A 60 2.10 16.12 12.39
CA SER A 60 2.68 17.05 11.40
C SER A 60 3.90 16.46 10.68
N MET A 61 4.78 15.76 11.40
CA MET A 61 5.95 15.09 10.83
C MET A 61 5.54 13.94 9.90
N THR A 62 4.42 13.26 10.19
CA THR A 62 3.86 12.23 9.32
C THR A 62 3.41 12.81 7.98
N VAL A 63 2.71 13.95 8.00
CA VAL A 63 2.29 14.65 6.77
C VAL A 63 3.50 15.11 5.96
N VAL A 64 4.52 15.66 6.61
CA VAL A 64 5.77 16.07 5.95
C VAL A 64 6.45 14.86 5.31
N SER A 65 6.59 13.76 6.06
CA SER A 65 7.22 12.53 5.59
C SER A 65 6.46 11.93 4.40
N TRP A 66 5.13 11.96 4.44
CA TRP A 66 4.28 11.49 3.35
C TRP A 66 4.47 12.31 2.08
N ASN A 67 4.47 13.64 2.18
CA ASN A 67 4.71 14.52 1.05
C ASN A 67 6.11 14.34 0.47
N ALA A 68 7.13 14.22 1.33
CA ALA A 68 8.50 13.94 0.90
C ALA A 68 8.57 12.60 0.15
N ALA A 69 7.92 11.56 0.65
CA ALA A 69 7.86 10.26 -0.01
C ALA A 69 7.17 10.32 -1.39
N ILE A 70 6.08 11.07 -1.53
CA ILE A 70 5.42 11.28 -2.84
C ILE A 70 6.35 12.02 -3.81
N ALA A 71 6.99 13.10 -3.37
CA ALA A 71 7.91 13.88 -4.20
C ALA A 71 9.10 13.03 -4.68
N LEU A 72 9.76 12.33 -3.74
CA LEU A 72 10.86 11.42 -4.04
C LEU A 72 10.41 10.25 -4.91
N GLY A 73 9.21 9.71 -4.68
CA GLY A 73 8.61 8.66 -5.50
C GLY A 73 8.37 9.11 -6.93
N GLY A 74 7.89 10.33 -7.13
CA GLY A 74 7.71 10.93 -8.46
C GLY A 74 9.05 11.13 -9.19
N ILE A 75 10.07 11.68 -8.51
CA ILE A 75 11.41 11.87 -9.08
C ILE A 75 12.04 10.52 -9.44
N THR A 76 12.05 9.58 -8.49
CA THR A 76 12.66 8.26 -8.66
C THR A 76 11.93 7.46 -9.75
N GLY A 77 10.59 7.49 -9.75
CA GLY A 77 9.76 6.87 -10.78
C GLY A 77 10.04 7.46 -12.17
N GLY A 78 10.16 8.78 -12.27
CA GLY A 78 10.53 9.46 -13.52
C GLY A 78 11.91 9.04 -14.05
N ILE A 79 12.89 8.87 -13.17
CA ILE A 79 14.24 8.38 -13.52
C ILE A 79 14.19 6.93 -13.98
N ILE A 80 13.47 6.06 -13.28
CA ILE A 80 13.31 4.64 -13.64
C ILE A 80 12.68 4.51 -15.03
N LEU A 81 11.66 5.31 -15.32
CA LEU A 81 10.98 5.30 -16.61
C LEU A 81 11.89 5.72 -17.77
N GLN A 82 12.91 6.54 -17.53
CA GLN A 82 13.90 6.92 -18.55
C GLN A 82 14.96 5.85 -18.83
N GLY A 83 15.22 4.96 -17.87
CA GLY A 83 16.22 3.89 -17.99
C GLY A 83 15.59 2.53 -18.28
N PRO A 84 15.45 1.64 -17.27
CA PRO A 84 14.86 0.31 -17.43
C PRO A 84 13.37 0.32 -17.82
N GLY A 85 12.72 1.48 -17.83
CA GLY A 85 11.33 1.64 -18.22
C GLY A 85 10.35 1.03 -17.21
N VAL A 86 9.16 0.66 -17.67
CA VAL A 86 8.07 0.14 -16.82
C VAL A 86 8.49 -1.15 -16.08
N ASN A 87 9.39 -1.95 -16.66
CA ASN A 87 9.87 -3.19 -16.04
C ASN A 87 10.68 -2.97 -14.75
N GLY A 88 11.26 -1.78 -14.56
CA GLY A 88 12.01 -1.45 -13.33
C GLY A 88 11.12 -1.13 -12.14
N LEU A 89 9.89 -0.65 -12.37
CA LEU A 89 8.99 -0.19 -11.32
C LEU A 89 8.61 -1.28 -10.30
N PRO A 90 8.19 -2.50 -10.71
CA PRO A 90 7.82 -3.56 -9.76
C PRO A 90 8.96 -3.93 -8.80
N TRP A 91 10.20 -3.95 -9.31
CA TRP A 91 11.37 -4.32 -8.51
C TRP A 91 11.74 -3.25 -7.49
N VAL A 92 11.73 -1.97 -7.88
CA VAL A 92 12.02 -0.89 -6.95
C VAL A 92 10.94 -0.79 -5.88
N ILE A 93 9.66 -0.92 -6.25
CA ILE A 93 8.55 -0.95 -5.29
C ILE A 93 8.71 -2.13 -4.32
N LEU A 94 9.07 -3.32 -4.82
CA LEU A 94 9.30 -4.50 -3.99
C LEU A 94 10.44 -4.27 -2.99
N ILE A 95 11.57 -3.71 -3.44
CA ILE A 95 12.70 -3.39 -2.55
C ILE A 95 12.29 -2.38 -1.48
N LEU A 96 11.61 -1.29 -1.86
CA LEU A 96 11.14 -0.28 -0.91
C LEU A 96 10.13 -0.86 0.10
N ALA A 97 9.23 -1.73 -0.34
CA ALA A 97 8.28 -2.41 0.52
C ALA A 97 8.98 -3.35 1.52
N LEU A 98 10.00 -4.10 1.07
CA LEU A 98 10.80 -4.97 1.94
C LEU A 98 11.59 -4.15 2.96
N VAL A 99 12.22 -3.04 2.55
CA VAL A 99 12.94 -2.14 3.46
C VAL A 99 11.98 -1.56 4.51
N SER A 100 10.81 -1.07 4.09
CA SER A 100 9.78 -0.56 5.01
C SER A 100 9.33 -1.64 6.00
N PHE A 101 9.03 -2.85 5.52
CA PHE A 101 8.65 -3.97 6.37
C PHE A 101 9.74 -4.33 7.38
N LEU A 102 11.02 -4.33 6.97
CA LEU A 102 12.14 -4.59 7.87
C LEU A 102 12.28 -3.49 8.94
N ILE A 103 12.13 -2.22 8.57
CA ILE A 103 12.16 -1.10 9.53
C ILE A 103 11.07 -1.27 10.58
N VAL A 104 9.83 -1.55 10.16
CA VAL A 104 8.71 -1.78 11.09
C VAL A 104 8.98 -3.01 11.97
N LYS A 105 9.43 -4.11 11.38
CA LYS A 105 9.69 -5.36 12.11
C LYS A 105 10.81 -5.20 13.15
N ILE A 106 11.86 -4.44 12.84
CA ILE A 106 12.97 -4.19 13.77
C ILE A 106 12.52 -3.29 14.92
N ASN A 107 11.63 -2.33 14.66
CA ASN A 107 11.19 -1.34 15.65
C ASN A 107 9.83 -1.67 16.28
N SER A 108 9.29 -2.88 16.08
CA SER A 108 7.94 -3.24 16.53
C SER A 108 7.78 -3.23 18.05
N GLU A 109 8.89 -3.35 18.79
CA GLU A 109 8.92 -3.25 20.25
C GLU A 109 8.59 -1.83 20.74
N TYR A 110 8.93 -0.79 19.96
CA TYR A 110 8.65 0.61 20.30
C TYR A 110 7.29 1.08 19.78
N ALA A 111 6.74 0.41 18.76
CA ALA A 111 5.50 0.83 18.08
C ALA A 111 4.23 0.53 18.88
N PHE A 112 4.29 -0.35 19.89
CA PHE A 112 3.17 -0.68 20.76
C PHE A 112 3.60 -0.68 22.24
N PRO A 113 3.72 0.50 22.87
CA PRO A 113 3.90 0.58 24.31
C PRO A 113 2.76 -0.13 25.04
N HIS A 114 3.06 -0.87 26.10
CA HIS A 114 2.03 -1.48 26.93
C HIS A 114 1.08 -0.40 27.46
N PRO A 115 -0.24 -0.65 27.51
CA PRO A 115 -1.15 0.27 28.21
C PRO A 115 -0.63 0.38 29.63
N ILE A 116 -0.26 1.60 30.07
CA ILE A 116 -0.18 1.89 31.49
C ILE A 116 -1.61 1.71 31.98
N ARG A 117 -1.90 0.52 32.54
CA ARG A 117 -2.96 0.40 33.51
C ARG A 117 -2.44 1.12 34.73
N ASP A 118 -2.76 2.41 34.82
CA ASP A 118 -2.91 3.00 36.13
C ASP A 118 -4.13 2.33 36.74
N GLU A 119 -3.84 1.24 37.43
CA GLU A 119 -4.69 0.67 38.45
C GLU A 119 -5.04 1.80 39.41
N ALA A 120 -6.35 2.05 39.55
CA ALA A 120 -6.99 2.64 40.71
C ALA A 120 -6.38 3.95 41.26
N GLU A 121 -7.06 5.06 40.98
CA GLU A 121 -7.55 5.99 42.01
C GLU A 121 -8.75 6.79 41.50
#